data_AF-A0A7S9QF89-F1
#
_entry.id   AF-A0A7S9QF89-F1
#
_cell.length_a   1.000
_cell.length_b   1.000
_cell.length_c   1.000
_cell.angle_alpha   90.00
_cell.angle_beta   90.00
_cell.angle_gamma   90.00
#
_symmetry.space_group_name_H-M   'P 1'
#
loop_
_entity.id
_entity.type
_entity.pdbx_description
1 polymer ?
#
loop_
_entity_poly.entity_id
_entity_poly.type
_entity_poly.pdbx_seq_one_letter_code
_entity_poly.pdbx_strand_id
1 'polypeptide(L)'
;MFDAEPLYVLLKRVFSKYPEAHVDQQSQLAEKLQLIRALSGEKPSFFAMTHQPARREMYDDLAKEISDQNCFYGAGELPVYFVGRELKIDDPRVKKAFTDRMCFPQPIFWLTCVESIAHSYKSGQLHSQSEELTLGYPRCCSDWHFDCYLARGVEAFCAVFQRSATPDDLVRYARSEWVPNSGFFLPDELYLTGLLAGEQRFPFLGHLACPDCRLREDSPSAVLNETYRRFAHEVDPAEAEQVAKWADELKTGLESRMNSIPRLIREASSETGLSGVDRETYERHSRYLSKALGLKK
;
A
#
# COMPACT_ATOMS: atom_id res chain seq x y z
N MET A 1 -18.49 -20.74 14.26
CA MET A 1 -17.77 -19.51 14.64
C MET A 1 -16.36 -19.95 14.96
N PHE A 2 -15.37 -19.48 14.20
CA PHE A 2 -13.96 -19.75 14.50
C PHE A 2 -13.60 -19.02 15.80
N ASP A 3 -12.90 -19.70 16.71
CA ASP A 3 -12.39 -19.05 17.92
C ASP A 3 -11.16 -18.21 17.56
N ALA A 4 -11.29 -16.90 17.65
CA ALA A 4 -10.27 -15.95 17.19
C ALA A 4 -9.08 -15.85 18.15
N GLU A 5 -9.28 -16.15 19.44
CA GLU A 5 -8.26 -15.99 20.47
C GLU A 5 -7.10 -16.99 20.31
N PRO A 6 -7.33 -18.31 20.10
CA PRO A 6 -6.24 -19.27 19.82
C PRO A 6 -5.41 -18.88 18.61
N LEU A 7 -6.05 -18.38 17.55
CA LEU A 7 -5.36 -17.98 16.34
C LEU A 7 -4.54 -16.70 16.56
N TYR A 8 -5.07 -15.74 17.32
CA TYR A 8 -4.31 -14.55 17.68
C TYR A 8 -3.07 -14.90 18.51
N VAL A 9 -3.20 -15.79 19.50
CA VAL A 9 -2.06 -16.28 20.30
C VAL A 9 -1.01 -16.97 19.41
N LEU A 10 -1.46 -17.77 18.44
CA LEU A 10 -0.56 -18.40 17.46
C LEU A 10 0.21 -17.34 16.65
N LEU A 11 -0.51 -16.38 16.07
CA LEU A 11 0.08 -15.33 15.25
C LEU A 11 1.06 -14.47 16.06
N LYS A 12 0.69 -14.08 17.28
CA LYS A 12 1.57 -13.34 18.19
C LYS A 12 2.86 -14.11 18.45
N ARG A 13 2.77 -15.41 18.74
CA ARG A 13 3.95 -16.27 18.92
C ARG A 13 4.84 -16.31 17.68
N VAL A 14 4.26 -16.49 16.49
CA VAL A 14 5.03 -16.53 15.24
C VAL A 14 5.71 -15.19 14.99
N PHE A 15 4.97 -14.09 15.05
CA PHE A 15 5.49 -12.74 14.80
C PHE A 15 6.60 -12.36 15.80
N SER A 16 6.47 -12.73 17.08
CA SER A 16 7.50 -12.44 18.09
C SER A 16 8.83 -13.17 17.87
N LYS A 17 8.90 -14.23 17.04
CA LYS A 17 10.16 -14.88 16.69
C LYS A 17 11.00 -14.04 15.70
N TYR A 18 10.38 -13.12 14.97
CA TYR A 18 10.99 -12.36 13.87
C TYR A 18 10.83 -10.85 14.07
N PRO A 19 11.40 -10.27 15.14
CA PRO A 19 11.25 -8.84 15.44
C PRO A 19 11.71 -7.92 14.28
N GLU A 20 12.68 -8.38 13.49
CA GLU A 20 13.21 -7.66 12.35
C GLU A 20 12.29 -7.67 11.12
N ALA A 21 11.32 -8.59 11.02
CA ALA A 21 10.36 -8.65 9.91
C ALA A 21 9.29 -7.54 9.97
N HIS A 22 9.25 -6.80 11.08
CA HIS A 22 8.21 -5.85 11.39
C HIS A 22 8.58 -4.43 10.97
N VAL A 23 7.64 -3.74 10.33
CA VAL A 23 7.80 -2.33 9.95
C VAL A 23 7.61 -1.43 11.17
N ASP A 24 6.47 -1.59 11.83
CA ASP A 24 6.08 -0.84 13.02
C ASP A 24 4.98 -1.62 13.77
N GLN A 25 4.58 -1.14 14.94
CA GLN A 25 3.59 -1.81 15.78
C GLN A 25 2.17 -1.79 15.18
N GLN A 26 1.78 -0.70 14.52
CA GLN A 26 0.45 -0.58 13.91
C GLN A 26 0.30 -1.56 12.74
N SER A 27 1.28 -1.60 11.84
CA SER A 27 1.35 -2.52 10.71
C SER A 27 1.27 -3.98 11.18
N GLN A 28 2.02 -4.33 12.24
CA GLN A 28 1.97 -5.67 12.84
C GLN A 28 0.58 -6.06 13.33
N LEU A 29 -0.08 -5.18 14.09
CA LEU A 29 -1.43 -5.43 14.58
C LEU A 29 -2.39 -5.60 13.40
N ALA A 30 -2.38 -4.68 12.44
CA ALA A 30 -3.24 -4.74 11.27
C ALA A 30 -3.05 -6.04 10.46
N GLU A 31 -1.81 -6.50 10.29
CA GLU A 31 -1.51 -7.78 9.63
C GLU A 31 -2.10 -8.99 10.37
N LYS A 32 -1.89 -9.07 11.68
CA LYS A 32 -2.46 -10.15 12.51
C LYS A 32 -3.99 -10.18 12.40
N LEU A 33 -4.64 -9.03 12.48
CA LEU A 33 -6.10 -8.94 12.37
C LEU A 33 -6.60 -9.37 10.99
N GLN A 34 -5.90 -8.98 9.91
CA GLN A 34 -6.26 -9.39 8.55
C GLN A 34 -6.07 -10.89 8.32
N LEU A 35 -4.99 -11.48 8.84
CA LEU A 35 -4.75 -12.92 8.79
C LEU A 35 -5.86 -13.71 9.48
N ILE A 36 -6.28 -13.29 10.68
CA ILE A 36 -7.38 -13.95 11.38
C ILE A 36 -8.67 -13.88 10.56
N ARG A 37 -9.02 -12.71 10.06
CA ARG A 37 -10.25 -12.57 9.27
C ARG A 37 -10.20 -13.36 7.96
N ALA A 38 -9.04 -13.47 7.33
CA ALA A 38 -8.88 -14.31 6.14
C ALA A 38 -9.04 -15.80 6.48
N LEU A 39 -8.41 -16.28 7.56
CA LEU A 39 -8.51 -17.66 8.05
C LEU A 39 -9.94 -18.02 8.50
N SER A 40 -10.67 -17.08 9.09
CA SER A 40 -12.07 -17.23 9.46
C SER A 40 -13.06 -17.10 8.28
N GLY A 41 -12.57 -16.79 7.07
CA GLY A 41 -13.40 -16.59 5.88
C GLY A 41 -14.20 -15.28 5.84
N GLU A 42 -13.91 -14.34 6.73
CA GLU A 42 -14.58 -13.02 6.78
C GLU A 42 -13.92 -11.96 5.89
N LYS A 43 -12.69 -12.23 5.44
CA LYS A 43 -11.95 -11.44 4.45
C LYS A 43 -11.59 -12.38 3.29
N PRO A 44 -11.68 -11.93 2.02
CA PRO A 44 -11.50 -12.82 0.88
C PRO A 44 -10.10 -13.47 0.83
N SER A 45 -9.05 -12.71 1.13
CA SER A 45 -7.69 -13.24 1.26
C SER A 45 -6.80 -12.29 2.08
N PHE A 46 -5.60 -12.74 2.40
CA PHE A 46 -4.49 -11.94 2.90
C PHE A 46 -3.34 -12.01 1.88
N PHE A 47 -2.64 -10.90 1.70
CA PHE A 47 -1.38 -10.87 0.98
C PHE A 47 -0.37 -10.00 1.72
N ALA A 48 0.91 -10.33 1.58
CA ALA A 48 2.00 -9.51 2.08
C ALA A 48 3.21 -9.61 1.17
N MET A 49 3.90 -8.47 1.00
CA MET A 49 5.18 -8.43 0.32
C MET A 49 6.26 -9.12 1.17
N THR A 50 7.19 -9.82 0.53
CA THR A 50 8.23 -10.64 1.18
C THR A 50 9.64 -10.32 0.68
N HIS A 51 9.88 -9.06 0.28
CA HIS A 51 11.21 -8.60 -0.14
C HIS A 51 12.28 -8.75 0.94
N GLN A 52 11.87 -8.65 2.21
CA GLN A 52 12.77 -8.82 3.33
C GLN A 52 12.90 -10.32 3.71
N PRO A 53 14.12 -10.87 3.80
CA PRO A 53 14.32 -12.30 4.12
C PRO A 53 13.62 -12.76 5.40
N ALA A 54 13.75 -12.01 6.50
CA ALA A 54 13.10 -12.34 7.77
C ALA A 54 11.57 -12.41 7.66
N ARG A 55 10.98 -11.55 6.82
CA ARG A 55 9.56 -11.53 6.57
C ARG A 55 9.11 -12.76 5.77
N ARG A 56 9.94 -13.22 4.83
CA ARG A 56 9.71 -14.50 4.14
C ARG A 56 9.77 -15.67 5.12
N GLU A 57 10.79 -15.73 5.96
CA GLU A 57 10.95 -16.79 6.97
C GLU A 57 9.76 -16.81 7.94
N MET A 58 9.30 -15.65 8.40
CA MET A 58 8.13 -15.52 9.27
C MET A 58 6.88 -16.15 8.65
N TYR A 59 6.59 -15.89 7.38
CA TYR A 59 5.43 -16.47 6.72
C TYR A 59 5.61 -17.95 6.36
N ASP A 60 6.84 -18.40 6.05
CA ASP A 60 7.13 -19.82 5.86
C ASP A 60 6.90 -20.61 7.17
N ASP A 61 7.24 -20.02 8.33
CA ASP A 61 6.94 -20.59 9.64
C ASP A 61 5.44 -20.54 9.97
N LEU A 62 4.76 -19.44 9.65
CA LEU A 62 3.30 -19.34 9.79
C LEU A 62 2.61 -20.46 8.99
N ALA A 63 3.01 -20.67 7.74
CA ALA A 63 2.43 -21.68 6.84
C ALA A 63 2.48 -23.10 7.43
N LYS A 64 3.55 -23.45 8.16
CA LYS A 64 3.66 -24.75 8.85
C LYS A 64 2.62 -24.88 9.96
N GLU A 65 2.46 -23.82 10.74
CA GLU A 65 1.57 -23.79 11.92
C GLU A 65 0.09 -23.78 11.55
N ILE A 66 -0.26 -23.27 10.36
CA ILE A 66 -1.65 -23.25 9.85
C ILE A 66 -1.94 -24.34 8.82
N SER A 67 -1.03 -25.29 8.62
CA SER A 67 -1.16 -26.32 7.57
C SER A 67 -2.39 -27.21 7.72
N ASP A 68 -2.88 -27.41 8.95
CA ASP A 68 -4.10 -28.16 9.25
C ASP A 68 -5.39 -27.31 9.12
N GLN A 69 -5.27 -26.01 8.84
CA GLN A 69 -6.42 -25.13 8.64
C GLN A 69 -6.99 -25.33 7.24
N ASN A 70 -8.32 -25.26 7.10
CA ASN A 70 -9.00 -25.37 5.81
C ASN A 70 -8.84 -24.07 4.97
N CYS A 71 -7.61 -23.82 4.53
CA CYS A 71 -7.22 -22.65 3.75
C CYS A 71 -6.22 -23.03 2.65
N PHE A 72 -6.13 -22.16 1.65
CA PHE A 72 -5.11 -22.21 0.61
C PHE A 72 -4.07 -21.13 0.90
N TYR A 73 -2.80 -21.45 0.76
CA TYR A 73 -1.72 -20.48 0.88
C TYR A 73 -0.61 -20.78 -0.13
N GLY A 74 0.26 -19.79 -0.34
CA GLY A 74 1.44 -19.94 -1.17
C GLY A 74 2.34 -18.73 -1.08
N ALA A 75 3.55 -18.88 -1.62
CA ALA A 75 4.49 -17.78 -1.76
C ALA A 75 5.17 -17.85 -3.12
N GLY A 76 5.40 -16.70 -3.75
CA GLY A 76 5.95 -16.62 -5.09
C GLY A 76 5.95 -15.20 -5.65
N GLU A 77 6.53 -15.03 -6.83
CA GLU A 77 6.57 -13.74 -7.51
C GLU A 77 5.30 -13.55 -8.35
N LEU A 78 4.48 -12.57 -8.00
CA LEU A 78 3.20 -12.32 -8.65
C LEU A 78 3.02 -10.86 -9.05
N PRO A 79 2.44 -10.56 -10.22
CA PRO A 79 2.06 -9.20 -10.59
C PRO A 79 0.87 -8.76 -9.73
N VAL A 80 1.10 -7.86 -8.78
CA VAL A 80 0.12 -7.53 -7.72
C VAL A 80 -0.60 -6.21 -7.89
N TYR A 81 -0.08 -5.29 -8.72
CA TYR A 81 -0.69 -3.98 -8.91
C TYR A 81 -1.83 -4.05 -9.92
N PHE A 82 -3.03 -3.70 -9.47
CA PHE A 82 -4.20 -3.55 -10.33
C PHE A 82 -4.17 -2.20 -11.06
N VAL A 83 -4.20 -2.23 -12.39
CA VAL A 83 -4.22 -1.02 -13.21
C VAL A 83 -5.65 -0.47 -13.26
N GLY A 84 -5.99 0.39 -12.30
CA GLY A 84 -7.34 0.95 -12.16
C GLY A 84 -7.75 1.98 -13.22
N ARG A 85 -6.78 2.53 -13.97
CA ARG A 85 -7.02 3.45 -15.09
C ARG A 85 -5.85 3.48 -16.06
N GLU A 86 -6.09 3.98 -17.27
CA GLU A 86 -5.02 4.30 -18.20
C GLU A 86 -4.15 5.47 -17.71
N LEU A 87 -2.85 5.42 -18.02
CA LEU A 87 -1.93 6.53 -17.82
C LEU A 87 -2.18 7.64 -18.85
N LYS A 88 -2.12 8.88 -18.41
CA LYS A 88 -2.27 10.10 -19.21
C LYS A 88 -0.93 10.46 -19.85
N ILE A 89 -0.48 9.59 -20.76
CA ILE A 89 0.74 9.74 -21.56
C ILE A 89 0.33 9.69 -23.02
N ASP A 90 0.75 10.69 -23.79
CA ASP A 90 0.33 10.85 -25.19
C ASP A 90 0.94 9.79 -26.12
N ASP A 91 2.23 9.46 -25.96
CA ASP A 91 2.87 8.40 -26.77
C ASP A 91 2.41 7.01 -26.30
N PRO A 92 1.70 6.21 -27.14
CA PRO A 92 1.18 4.90 -26.75
C PRO A 92 2.26 3.87 -26.42
N ARG A 93 3.46 4.00 -26.99
CA ARG A 93 4.59 3.10 -26.73
C ARG A 93 5.17 3.36 -25.35
N VAL A 94 5.32 4.63 -24.97
CA VAL A 94 5.76 5.04 -23.63
C VAL A 94 4.71 4.62 -22.59
N LYS A 95 3.43 4.91 -22.86
CA LYS A 95 2.29 4.46 -22.03
C LYS A 95 2.37 2.96 -21.75
N LYS A 96 2.43 2.16 -22.82
CA LYS A 96 2.49 0.69 -22.71
C LYS A 96 3.72 0.24 -21.93
N ALA A 97 4.89 0.83 -22.16
CA ALA A 97 6.12 0.43 -21.49
C ALA A 97 6.04 0.60 -19.96
N PHE A 98 5.48 1.70 -19.48
CA PHE A 98 5.25 1.89 -18.04
C PHE A 98 4.15 0.98 -17.49
N THR A 99 3.04 0.82 -18.20
CA THR A 99 1.94 -0.08 -17.77
C THR A 99 2.39 -1.54 -17.68
N ASP A 100 3.15 -2.04 -18.66
CA ASP A 100 3.69 -3.40 -18.64
C ASP A 100 4.56 -3.62 -17.39
N ARG A 101 5.32 -2.61 -16.97
CA ARG A 101 6.19 -2.69 -15.80
C ARG A 101 5.43 -2.56 -14.48
N MET A 102 4.24 -1.97 -14.46
CA MET A 102 3.34 -2.04 -13.29
C MET A 102 2.93 -3.49 -13.01
N CYS A 103 2.99 -4.36 -14.02
CA CYS A 103 2.80 -5.80 -13.86
C CYS A 103 4.10 -6.54 -13.51
N PHE A 104 5.15 -5.84 -13.03
CA PHE A 104 6.37 -6.52 -12.59
C PHE A 104 6.09 -7.38 -11.35
N PRO A 105 6.42 -8.69 -11.39
CA PRO A 105 6.17 -9.59 -10.28
C PRO A 105 6.84 -9.13 -8.99
N GLN A 106 6.10 -9.18 -7.88
CA GLN A 106 6.61 -8.93 -6.54
C GLN A 106 6.61 -10.25 -5.76
N PRO A 107 7.66 -10.54 -4.97
CA PRO A 107 7.68 -11.69 -4.07
C PRO A 107 6.63 -11.46 -2.97
N ILE A 108 5.59 -12.29 -2.96
CA ILE A 108 4.53 -12.23 -1.95
C ILE A 108 4.33 -13.55 -1.23
N PHE A 109 3.76 -13.46 -0.04
CA PHE A 109 2.99 -14.52 0.60
C PHE A 109 1.50 -14.20 0.45
N TRP A 110 0.67 -15.22 0.23
CA TRP A 110 -0.78 -15.08 0.16
C TRP A 110 -1.49 -16.24 0.86
N LEU A 111 -2.69 -15.95 1.35
CA LEU A 111 -3.56 -16.88 2.07
C LEU A 111 -5.02 -16.57 1.76
N THR A 112 -5.84 -17.58 1.49
CA THR A 112 -7.28 -17.42 1.26
C THR A 112 -8.05 -18.70 1.60
N CYS A 113 -9.28 -18.54 2.07
CA CYS A 113 -10.23 -19.66 2.19
C CYS A 113 -11.17 -19.77 0.98
N VAL A 114 -10.94 -18.95 -0.07
CA VAL A 114 -11.77 -18.87 -1.27
C VAL A 114 -11.05 -19.51 -2.45
N GLU A 115 -11.60 -20.62 -2.96
CA GLU A 115 -10.95 -21.42 -4.02
C GLU A 115 -10.72 -20.65 -5.32
N SER A 116 -11.67 -19.81 -5.75
CA SER A 116 -11.52 -18.99 -6.97
C SER A 116 -10.40 -17.96 -6.85
N ILE A 117 -10.20 -17.41 -5.66
CA ILE A 117 -9.09 -16.50 -5.37
C ILE A 117 -7.76 -17.29 -5.35
N ALA A 118 -7.74 -18.47 -4.72
CA ALA A 118 -6.56 -19.34 -4.70
C ALA A 118 -6.12 -19.72 -6.12
N HIS A 119 -7.07 -20.02 -7.01
CA HIS A 119 -6.80 -20.28 -8.42
C HIS A 119 -6.16 -19.07 -9.10
N SER A 120 -6.66 -17.86 -8.83
CA SER A 120 -6.12 -16.60 -9.39
C SER A 120 -4.68 -16.32 -8.94
N TYR A 121 -4.37 -16.60 -7.66
CA TYR A 121 -3.00 -16.51 -7.15
C TYR A 121 -2.08 -17.55 -7.81
N LYS A 122 -2.53 -18.79 -7.93
CA LYS A 122 -1.74 -19.88 -8.56
C LYS A 122 -1.52 -19.69 -10.05
N SER A 123 -2.46 -19.07 -10.76
CA SER A 123 -2.37 -18.83 -12.21
C SER A 123 -1.62 -17.55 -12.58
N GLY A 124 -1.24 -16.72 -11.60
CA GLY A 124 -0.54 -15.45 -11.85
C GLY A 124 -1.42 -14.31 -12.38
N GLN A 125 -2.75 -14.44 -12.28
CA GLN A 125 -3.71 -13.49 -12.86
C GLN A 125 -4.12 -12.36 -11.89
N LEU A 126 -3.40 -12.18 -10.79
CA LEU A 126 -3.78 -11.25 -9.72
C LEU A 126 -3.95 -9.79 -10.20
N HIS A 127 -3.01 -9.26 -10.99
CA HIS A 127 -3.08 -7.91 -11.58
C HIS A 127 -4.34 -7.60 -12.41
N SER A 128 -5.08 -8.64 -12.84
CA SER A 128 -6.35 -8.49 -13.59
C SER A 128 -7.57 -8.43 -12.68
N GLN A 129 -7.40 -8.68 -11.38
CA GLN A 129 -8.45 -8.68 -10.37
C GLN A 129 -8.31 -7.43 -9.49
N SER A 130 -9.42 -6.82 -9.09
CA SER A 130 -9.36 -5.66 -8.20
C SER A 130 -8.95 -6.06 -6.78
N GLU A 131 -8.26 -5.17 -6.08
CA GLU A 131 -7.96 -5.33 -4.63
C GLU A 131 -9.25 -5.41 -3.79
N GLU A 132 -10.36 -4.83 -4.27
CA GLU A 132 -11.67 -5.01 -3.66
C GLU A 132 -12.09 -6.49 -3.65
N LEU A 133 -11.93 -7.19 -4.78
CA LEU A 133 -12.30 -8.59 -4.88
C LEU A 133 -11.34 -9.47 -4.09
N THR A 134 -10.04 -9.26 -4.26
CA THR A 134 -9.02 -10.18 -3.75
C THR A 134 -8.72 -9.92 -2.29
N LEU A 135 -8.71 -8.66 -1.85
CA LEU A 135 -8.33 -8.26 -0.51
C LEU A 135 -9.51 -7.72 0.31
N GLY A 136 -10.66 -7.45 -0.30
CA GLY A 136 -11.78 -6.84 0.41
C GLY A 136 -11.54 -5.39 0.82
N TYR A 137 -10.61 -4.69 0.14
CA TYR A 137 -10.40 -3.27 0.37
C TYR A 137 -11.49 -2.44 -0.31
N PRO A 138 -11.90 -1.28 0.25
CA PRO A 138 -12.83 -0.41 -0.44
C PRO A 138 -12.28 -0.01 -1.80
N ARG A 139 -13.09 -0.16 -2.86
CA ARG A 139 -12.68 0.19 -4.23
C ARG A 139 -12.14 1.62 -4.34
N CYS A 140 -12.79 2.58 -3.69
CA CYS A 140 -12.35 3.97 -3.70
C CYS A 140 -10.96 4.18 -3.10
N CYS A 141 -10.54 3.33 -2.16
CA CYS A 141 -9.20 3.38 -1.57
C CYS A 141 -8.18 2.69 -2.48
N SER A 142 -8.54 1.55 -3.07
CA SER A 142 -7.69 0.79 -4.00
C SER A 142 -7.41 1.58 -5.29
N ASP A 143 -8.44 2.12 -5.92
CA ASP A 143 -8.33 2.94 -7.13
C ASP A 143 -7.51 4.22 -6.86
N TRP A 144 -7.73 4.84 -5.69
CA TRP A 144 -6.96 6.00 -5.26
C TRP A 144 -5.50 5.67 -4.96
N HIS A 145 -5.21 4.51 -4.36
CA HIS A 145 -3.86 4.04 -4.06
C HIS A 145 -3.07 3.90 -5.37
N PHE A 146 -3.64 3.21 -6.37
CA PHE A 146 -3.05 3.13 -7.70
C PHE A 146 -2.84 4.51 -8.34
N ASP A 147 -3.88 5.36 -8.35
CA ASP A 147 -3.81 6.70 -8.95
C ASP A 147 -2.70 7.56 -8.34
N CYS A 148 -2.68 7.65 -7.01
CA CYS A 148 -1.80 8.58 -6.30
C CYS A 148 -0.36 8.11 -6.26
N TYR A 149 -0.12 6.81 -6.07
CA TYR A 149 1.22 6.31 -5.75
C TYR A 149 1.95 5.69 -6.93
N LEU A 150 1.24 5.34 -8.00
CA LEU A 150 1.84 4.81 -9.22
C LEU A 150 1.58 5.74 -10.41
N ALA A 151 0.32 5.94 -10.77
CA ALA A 151 -0.02 6.58 -12.04
C ALA A 151 0.45 8.06 -12.10
N ARG A 152 0.18 8.86 -11.06
CA ARG A 152 0.58 10.28 -11.03
C ARG A 152 2.10 10.49 -11.04
N GLY A 153 2.85 9.62 -10.35
CA GLY A 153 4.31 9.69 -10.33
C GLY A 153 4.91 9.47 -11.71
N VAL A 154 4.43 8.44 -12.41
CA VAL A 154 4.83 8.13 -13.79
C VAL A 154 4.42 9.23 -14.78
N GLU A 155 3.20 9.76 -14.65
CA GLU A 155 2.73 10.87 -15.49
C GLU A 155 3.55 12.14 -15.28
N ALA A 156 3.89 12.45 -14.03
CA ALA A 156 4.75 13.58 -13.70
C ALA A 156 6.17 13.40 -14.25
N PHE A 157 6.74 12.21 -14.12
CA PHE A 157 8.04 11.86 -14.69
C PHE A 157 8.04 12.10 -16.20
N CYS A 158 7.05 11.52 -16.91
CA CYS A 158 6.94 11.69 -18.36
C CYS A 158 6.77 13.15 -18.76
N ALA A 159 5.92 13.91 -18.06
CA ALA A 159 5.68 15.33 -18.35
C ALA A 159 6.94 16.21 -18.20
N VAL A 160 7.85 15.84 -17.29
CA VAL A 160 9.13 16.54 -17.11
C VAL A 160 10.14 16.12 -18.16
N PHE A 161 10.34 14.82 -18.38
CA PHE A 161 11.42 14.33 -19.24
C PHE A 161 11.10 14.29 -20.74
N GLN A 162 9.84 14.37 -21.17
CA GLN A 162 9.47 14.42 -22.59
C GLN A 162 10.06 15.63 -23.36
N ARG A 163 10.58 16.64 -22.64
CA ARG A 163 11.19 17.83 -23.22
C ARG A 163 12.67 17.66 -23.54
N SER A 164 13.33 16.73 -22.85
CA SER A 164 14.77 16.49 -22.92
C SER A 164 15.12 15.06 -23.36
N ALA A 165 14.14 14.17 -23.46
CA ALA A 165 14.30 12.78 -23.86
C ALA A 165 13.33 12.43 -25.00
N THR A 166 13.78 11.60 -25.94
CA THR A 166 12.91 11.06 -26.98
C THR A 166 11.96 10.01 -26.39
N PRO A 167 10.84 9.68 -27.05
CA PRO A 167 10.00 8.57 -26.63
C PRO A 167 10.77 7.24 -26.50
N ASP A 168 11.76 7.00 -27.36
CA ASP A 168 12.57 5.78 -27.32
C ASP A 168 13.46 5.73 -26.06
N ASP A 169 13.95 6.89 -25.59
CA ASP A 169 14.68 7.00 -24.33
C ASP A 169 13.77 6.65 -23.14
N LEU A 170 12.54 7.17 -23.13
CA LEU A 170 11.57 6.89 -22.07
C LEU A 170 11.11 5.42 -22.08
N VAL A 171 10.91 4.81 -23.26
CA VAL A 171 10.61 3.38 -23.37
C VAL A 171 11.76 2.53 -22.84
N ARG A 172 13.00 2.88 -23.20
CA ARG A 172 14.20 2.18 -22.71
C ARG A 172 14.29 2.28 -21.20
N TYR A 173 14.17 3.48 -20.64
CA TYR A 173 14.17 3.71 -19.20
C TYR A 173 13.11 2.88 -18.46
N ALA A 174 11.86 2.91 -18.95
CA ALA A 174 10.79 2.12 -18.36
C ALA A 174 11.15 0.63 -18.30
N ARG A 175 11.76 0.08 -19.36
CA ARG A 175 12.09 -1.34 -19.47
C ARG A 175 13.32 -1.76 -18.65
N SER A 176 14.32 -0.89 -18.49
CA SER A 176 15.60 -1.26 -17.86
C SER A 176 15.74 -0.80 -16.42
N GLU A 177 15.22 0.38 -16.08
CA GLU A 177 15.55 1.07 -14.83
C GLU A 177 14.34 1.28 -13.94
N TRP A 178 13.16 1.48 -14.53
CA TRP A 178 11.98 1.80 -13.75
C TRP A 178 11.47 0.59 -12.95
N VAL A 179 11.24 0.83 -11.66
CA VAL A 179 10.63 -0.10 -10.73
C VAL A 179 9.39 0.59 -10.14
N PRO A 180 8.22 -0.07 -10.12
CA PRO A 180 7.06 0.46 -9.44
C PRO A 180 7.39 0.63 -7.95
N ASN A 181 7.45 1.85 -7.48
CA ASN A 181 7.47 2.15 -6.06
C ASN A 181 6.65 3.40 -5.77
N SER A 182 6.18 3.50 -4.53
CA SER A 182 5.48 4.67 -4.05
C SER A 182 6.42 5.86 -3.96
N GLY A 183 6.15 6.92 -4.72
CA GLY A 183 6.94 8.16 -4.62
C GLY A 183 8.12 8.27 -5.59
N PHE A 184 8.38 7.31 -6.46
CA PHE A 184 9.57 7.27 -7.34
C PHE A 184 10.08 8.60 -7.93
N PHE A 185 9.17 9.46 -8.37
CA PHE A 185 9.49 10.74 -8.99
C PHE A 185 9.11 11.97 -8.15
N LEU A 186 8.35 11.81 -7.07
CA LEU A 186 7.80 12.93 -6.30
C LEU A 186 8.29 12.83 -4.86
N PRO A 187 8.39 13.91 -4.08
CA PRO A 187 9.06 13.84 -2.78
C PRO A 187 8.48 12.76 -1.87
N ASP A 188 9.33 11.85 -1.39
CA ASP A 188 8.96 10.69 -0.57
C ASP A 188 8.26 11.12 0.73
N GLU A 189 8.57 12.31 1.25
CA GLU A 189 7.90 12.85 2.43
C GLU A 189 6.41 13.12 2.17
N LEU A 190 6.00 13.43 0.94
CA LEU A 190 4.57 13.53 0.60
C LEU A 190 3.90 12.18 0.72
N TYR A 191 4.55 11.14 0.21
CA TYR A 191 4.08 9.76 0.31
C TYR A 191 3.88 9.38 1.77
N LEU A 192 4.96 9.48 2.55
CA LEU A 192 4.96 9.13 3.97
C LEU A 192 3.94 9.94 4.76
N THR A 193 3.80 11.24 4.50
CA THR A 193 2.80 12.07 5.20
C THR A 193 1.36 11.65 4.83
N GLY A 194 1.12 11.26 3.58
CA GLY A 194 -0.17 10.73 3.14
C GLY A 194 -0.55 9.44 3.85
N LEU A 195 0.42 8.51 3.96
CA LEU A 195 0.31 7.23 4.66
C LEU A 195 0.00 7.44 6.15
N LEU A 196 0.83 8.22 6.84
CA LEU A 196 0.67 8.52 8.25
C LEU A 196 -0.66 9.22 8.56
N ALA A 197 -1.15 10.09 7.65
CA ALA A 197 -2.45 10.73 7.82
C ALA A 197 -3.63 9.74 7.67
N GLY A 198 -3.45 8.65 6.90
CA GLY A 198 -4.39 7.54 6.86
C GLY A 198 -4.37 6.73 8.15
N GLU A 199 -3.19 6.31 8.58
CA GLU A 199 -2.99 5.52 9.80
C GLU A 199 -3.43 6.27 11.06
N GLN A 200 -3.14 7.57 11.17
CA GLN A 200 -3.62 8.39 12.28
C GLN A 200 -5.14 8.38 12.40
N ARG A 201 -5.85 8.43 11.27
CA ARG A 201 -7.32 8.45 11.27
C ARG A 201 -7.91 7.05 11.44
N PHE A 202 -7.27 6.03 10.88
CA PHE A 202 -7.75 4.65 10.84
C PHE A 202 -6.64 3.65 11.18
N PRO A 203 -6.19 3.60 12.45
CA PRO A 203 -4.99 2.86 12.83
C PRO A 203 -5.17 1.34 12.86
N PHE A 204 -6.37 0.81 12.64
CA PHE A 204 -6.62 -0.63 12.64
C PHE A 204 -6.74 -1.21 11.22
N LEU A 205 -6.56 -0.39 10.18
CA LEU A 205 -6.58 -0.82 8.79
C LEU A 205 -5.19 -1.24 8.31
N GLY A 206 -5.16 -2.24 7.43
CA GLY A 206 -3.96 -2.60 6.67
C GLY A 206 -4.00 -2.13 5.22
N HIS A 207 -4.84 -1.15 4.90
CA HIS A 207 -4.87 -0.46 3.61
C HIS A 207 -4.89 1.05 3.82
N LEU A 208 -4.37 1.79 2.83
CA LEU A 208 -4.36 3.25 2.88
C LEU A 208 -5.73 3.82 2.52
N ALA A 209 -6.34 4.54 3.46
CA ALA A 209 -7.63 5.18 3.22
C ALA A 209 -7.50 6.44 2.36
N CYS A 210 -8.32 6.54 1.31
CA CYS A 210 -8.35 7.73 0.46
C CYS A 210 -8.83 8.98 1.23
N PRO A 211 -8.55 10.21 0.74
CA PRO A 211 -9.00 11.46 1.35
C PRO A 211 -10.50 11.47 1.66
N ASP A 212 -11.34 11.02 0.73
CA ASP A 212 -12.80 11.01 0.89
C ASP A 212 -13.22 10.12 2.06
N CYS A 213 -12.57 8.96 2.24
CA CYS A 213 -12.83 8.12 3.40
C CYS A 213 -12.39 8.78 4.71
N ARG A 214 -11.23 9.45 4.71
CA ARG A 214 -10.70 10.10 5.93
C ARG A 214 -11.57 11.26 6.42
N LEU A 215 -12.27 11.93 5.52
CA LEU A 215 -13.17 13.04 5.84
C LEU A 215 -14.54 12.61 6.38
N ARG A 216 -14.91 11.33 6.26
CA ARG A 216 -16.26 10.84 6.56
C ARG A 216 -16.24 9.77 7.64
N GLU A 217 -17.07 9.95 8.66
CA GLU A 217 -17.23 8.99 9.77
C GLU A 217 -17.95 7.71 9.35
N ASP A 218 -18.78 7.76 8.31
CA ASP A 218 -19.56 6.66 7.76
C ASP A 218 -18.91 6.01 6.52
N SER A 219 -17.65 6.35 6.23
CA SER A 219 -16.98 5.84 5.04
C SER A 219 -16.72 4.32 5.12
N PRO A 220 -16.56 3.62 3.98
CA PRO A 220 -16.22 2.20 3.98
C PRO A 220 -14.99 1.87 4.84
N SER A 221 -13.95 2.72 4.78
CA SER A 221 -12.76 2.55 5.63
C SER A 221 -13.05 2.82 7.10
N ALA A 222 -13.89 3.79 7.44
CA ALA A 222 -14.29 4.03 8.83
C ALA A 222 -15.05 2.84 9.42
N VAL A 223 -15.99 2.26 8.66
CA VAL A 223 -16.74 1.06 9.07
C VAL A 223 -15.81 -0.16 9.25
N LEU A 224 -14.88 -0.37 8.32
CA LEU A 224 -13.88 -1.43 8.45
C LEU A 224 -12.96 -1.19 9.65
N ASN A 225 -12.48 0.04 9.84
CA ASN A 225 -11.61 0.40 10.96
C ASN A 225 -12.29 0.13 12.30
N GLU A 226 -13.57 0.48 12.42
CA GLU A 226 -14.36 0.20 13.63
C GLU A 226 -14.55 -1.30 13.87
N THR A 227 -14.69 -2.08 12.79
CA THR A 227 -14.75 -3.54 12.87
C THR A 227 -13.43 -4.11 13.37
N TYR A 228 -12.31 -3.69 12.78
CA TYR A 228 -10.98 -4.11 13.21
C TYR A 228 -10.61 -3.61 14.61
N ARG A 229 -11.05 -2.41 15.00
CA ARG A 229 -10.84 -1.84 16.34
C ARG A 229 -11.52 -2.68 17.41
N ARG A 230 -12.81 -2.97 17.24
CA ARG A 230 -13.56 -3.84 18.18
C ARG A 230 -12.89 -5.20 18.28
N PHE A 231 -12.55 -5.78 17.13
CA PHE A 231 -11.89 -7.07 17.08
C PHE A 231 -10.50 -7.05 17.76
N ALA A 232 -9.71 -6.00 17.58
CA ALA A 232 -8.42 -5.82 18.25
C ALA A 232 -8.58 -5.75 19.78
N HIS A 233 -9.58 -5.02 20.27
CA HIS A 233 -9.88 -4.97 21.71
C HIS A 233 -10.39 -6.30 22.28
N GLU A 234 -10.99 -7.16 21.46
CA GLU A 234 -11.41 -8.50 21.89
C GLU A 234 -10.21 -9.44 22.03
N VAL A 235 -9.24 -9.39 21.11
CA VAL A 235 -8.12 -10.35 21.07
C VAL A 235 -6.85 -9.89 21.79
N ASP A 236 -6.56 -8.59 21.82
CA ASP A 236 -5.42 -8.00 22.55
C ASP A 236 -5.69 -6.53 22.92
N PRO A 237 -6.42 -6.29 24.02
CA PRO A 237 -6.75 -4.94 24.47
C PRO A 237 -5.52 -4.04 24.66
N ALA A 238 -4.41 -4.60 25.16
CA ALA A 238 -3.21 -3.83 25.47
C ALA A 238 -2.51 -3.34 24.20
N GLU A 239 -2.37 -4.20 23.18
CA GLU A 239 -1.79 -3.78 21.90
C GLU A 239 -2.72 -2.81 21.17
N ALA A 240 -4.04 -3.01 21.24
CA ALA A 240 -5.03 -2.09 20.66
C ALA A 240 -4.95 -0.69 21.27
N GLU A 241 -4.82 -0.57 22.59
CA GLU A 241 -4.64 0.70 23.30
C GLU A 241 -3.32 1.40 22.91
N GLN A 242 -2.23 0.64 22.75
CA GLN A 242 -0.94 1.19 22.33
C GLN A 242 -1.00 1.77 20.91
N VAL A 243 -1.64 1.05 19.98
CA VAL A 243 -1.83 1.51 18.60
C VAL A 243 -2.74 2.75 18.54
N ALA A 244 -3.82 2.78 19.33
CA ALA A 244 -4.68 3.95 19.44
C ALA A 244 -3.93 5.18 19.98
N LYS A 245 -3.11 4.99 21.02
CA LYS A 245 -2.30 6.06 21.61
C LYS A 245 -1.26 6.59 20.62
N TRP A 246 -0.55 5.71 19.91
CA TRP A 246 0.39 6.09 18.87
C TRP A 246 -0.29 6.93 17.77
N ALA A 247 -1.49 6.53 17.34
CA ALA A 247 -2.25 7.27 16.36
C ALA A 247 -2.61 8.68 16.86
N ASP A 248 -3.04 8.82 18.13
CA ASP A 248 -3.31 10.14 18.71
C ASP A 248 -2.05 11.01 18.79
N GLU A 249 -0.90 10.43 19.14
CA GLU A 249 0.39 11.13 19.19
C GLU A 249 0.87 11.59 17.80
N LEU A 250 0.56 10.83 16.73
CA LEU A 250 0.89 11.22 15.35
C LEU A 250 0.24 12.53 14.94
N LYS A 251 -0.91 12.90 15.51
CA LYS A 251 -1.67 14.11 15.13
C LYS A 251 -0.81 15.37 15.20
N THR A 252 -0.05 15.55 16.27
CA THR A 252 0.81 16.73 16.46
C THR A 252 1.98 16.75 15.46
N GLY A 253 2.57 15.59 15.18
CA GLY A 253 3.66 15.48 14.20
C GLY A 253 3.20 15.70 12.75
N LEU A 254 1.98 15.23 12.44
CA LEU A 254 1.38 15.33 11.11
C LEU A 254 1.10 16.78 10.70
N GLU A 255 0.57 17.61 11.60
CA GLU A 255 0.32 19.02 11.29
C GLU A 255 1.61 19.76 10.91
N SER A 256 2.70 19.51 11.64
CA SER A 256 4.02 20.07 11.32
C SER A 256 4.53 19.58 9.96
N ARG A 257 4.44 18.28 9.69
CA ARG A 257 4.82 17.69 8.39
C ARG A 257 4.04 18.30 7.23
N MET A 258 2.71 18.39 7.36
CA MET A 258 1.82 18.97 6.35
C MET A 258 2.16 20.44 6.05
N ASN A 259 2.46 21.22 7.08
CA ASN A 259 2.86 22.62 6.91
C ASN A 259 4.23 22.77 6.22
N SER A 260 5.11 21.77 6.32
CA SER A 260 6.42 21.78 5.69
C SER A 260 6.42 21.38 4.20
N ILE A 261 5.32 20.81 3.69
CA ILE A 261 5.21 20.30 2.32
C ILE A 261 5.66 21.30 1.24
N PRO A 262 5.22 22.58 1.25
CA PRO A 262 5.66 23.53 0.24
C PRO A 262 7.18 23.75 0.22
N ARG A 263 7.83 23.67 1.39
CA ARG A 263 9.29 23.78 1.52
C ARG A 263 9.96 22.52 0.96
N LEU A 264 9.50 21.33 1.36
CA LEU A 264 10.04 20.04 0.89
C LEU A 264 10.00 19.93 -0.64
N ILE A 265 8.90 20.36 -1.27
CA ILE A 265 8.78 20.36 -2.73
C ILE A 265 9.87 21.23 -3.39
N ARG A 266 10.18 22.39 -2.81
CA ARG A 266 11.20 23.32 -3.36
C ARG A 266 12.63 22.82 -3.13
N GLU A 267 12.86 22.15 -2.01
CA GLU A 267 14.17 21.56 -1.68
C GLU A 267 14.45 20.39 -2.63
N ALA A 268 13.53 19.44 -2.75
CA ALA A 268 13.66 18.31 -3.66
C ALA A 268 13.79 18.75 -5.14
N SER A 269 13.06 19.80 -5.57
CA SER A 269 13.21 20.33 -6.93
C SER A 269 14.58 20.97 -7.20
N SER A 270 15.26 21.43 -6.15
CA SER A 270 16.59 22.02 -6.26
C SER A 270 17.68 20.94 -6.23
N GLU A 271 17.50 19.89 -5.41
CA GLU A 271 18.42 18.75 -5.32
C GLU A 271 18.47 17.91 -6.59
N THR A 272 17.36 17.82 -7.32
CA THR A 272 17.27 17.11 -8.61
C THR A 272 17.99 17.82 -9.75
N GLY A 273 18.50 19.04 -9.55
CA GLY A 273 19.18 19.82 -10.59
C GLY A 273 18.26 20.31 -11.72
N LEU A 274 16.95 20.21 -11.55
CA LEU A 274 15.97 20.68 -12.52
C LEU A 274 15.99 22.21 -12.61
N SER A 275 15.81 22.74 -13.82
CA SER A 275 15.80 24.19 -14.07
C SER A 275 14.67 24.61 -15.02
N GLY A 276 14.36 25.91 -15.01
CA GLY A 276 13.33 26.50 -15.86
C GLY A 276 11.99 25.76 -15.76
N VAL A 277 11.43 25.41 -16.92
CA VAL A 277 10.08 24.84 -17.00
C VAL A 277 9.99 23.40 -16.47
N ASP A 278 11.10 22.66 -16.43
CA ASP A 278 11.13 21.29 -15.92
C ASP A 278 10.97 21.30 -14.40
N ARG A 279 11.65 22.24 -13.73
CA ARG A 279 11.47 22.53 -12.30
C ARG A 279 10.03 22.95 -12.00
N GLU A 280 9.48 23.88 -12.77
CA GLU A 280 8.09 24.34 -12.58
C GLU A 280 7.08 23.20 -12.74
N THR A 281 7.33 22.31 -13.71
CA THR A 281 6.50 21.13 -13.98
C THR A 281 6.59 20.15 -12.81
N TYR A 282 7.79 19.79 -12.36
CA TYR A 282 7.99 18.94 -11.18
C TYR A 282 7.25 19.49 -9.96
N GLU A 283 7.48 20.75 -9.60
CA GLU A 283 6.86 21.34 -8.43
C GLU A 283 5.33 21.40 -8.55
N ARG A 284 4.80 21.67 -9.75
CA ARG A 284 3.35 21.63 -10.02
C ARG A 284 2.77 20.24 -9.79
N HIS A 285 3.42 19.19 -10.31
CA HIS A 285 2.97 17.82 -10.11
C HIS A 285 3.05 17.39 -8.64
N SER A 286 4.12 17.75 -7.91
CA SER A 286 4.23 17.50 -6.47
C SER A 286 3.12 18.21 -5.68
N ARG A 287 2.73 19.43 -6.07
CA ARG A 287 1.58 20.13 -5.47
C ARG A 287 0.25 19.43 -5.76
N TYR A 288 0.07 18.87 -6.97
CA TYR A 288 -1.13 18.10 -7.30
C TYR A 288 -1.19 16.78 -6.55
N LEU A 289 -0.07 16.07 -6.40
CA LEU A 289 0.00 14.88 -5.56
C LEU A 289 -0.37 15.22 -4.12
N SER A 290 0.24 16.24 -3.54
CA SER A 290 -0.09 16.69 -2.19
C SER A 290 -1.60 16.99 -2.00
N LYS A 291 -2.26 17.59 -3.01
CA LYS A 291 -3.72 17.77 -3.00
C LYS A 291 -4.47 16.44 -3.12
N ALA A 292 -4.06 15.54 -4.01
CA ALA A 292 -4.66 14.23 -4.19
C ALA A 292 -4.51 13.33 -2.94
N LEU A 293 -3.46 13.57 -2.15
CA LEU A 293 -3.24 12.96 -0.84
C LEU A 293 -4.00 13.66 0.30
N GLY A 294 -4.82 14.68 0.02
CA GLY A 294 -5.56 15.42 1.05
C GLY A 294 -4.66 16.17 2.04
N LEU A 295 -3.41 16.47 1.66
CA LEU A 295 -2.41 17.08 2.55
C LEU A 295 -2.40 18.61 2.53
N LYS A 296 -3.31 19.22 1.75
CA LYS A 296 -3.49 20.67 1.69
C LYS A 296 -4.91 21.02 2.09
N LYS A 297 -5.03 22.05 2.93
CA LYS A 297 -6.28 22.79 3.10
C LYS A 297 -6.52 23.70 1.90
#